data_AF-A0A7D5L3L2-F1
#
_entry.id   AF-A0A7D5L3L2-F1
#
_cell.length_a   1.000
_cell.length_b   1.000
_cell.length_c   1.000
_cell.angle_alpha   90.00
_cell.angle_beta   90.00
_cell.angle_gamma   90.00
#
_symmetry.space_group_name_H-M   'P 1'
#
loop_
_entity.id
_entity.type
_entity.pdbx_description
1 polymer ?
#
loop_
_entity_poly.entity_id
_entity_poly.type
_entity_poly.pdbx_seq_one_letter_code
_entity_poly.pdbx_strand_id
1 'polypeptide(L)'
;MNTHTQNQMQTSAQSLPTWLDRYTTIALYGLGVGTALCLFALFTNPIPDPSFPWATLPQSVRLPFTQPRIEHWPVTYTIGIWLWVFGVPATFFAGWRRYRTRWNTSRTTWLVWMPAVVMGGVTTYCRFFWPKLYPASWNAPSYTFVCWGYCSSYDPLWNNLAYVVALFGVFTGILAYKKRLRSQYWIGAFGVLALPLGLPALYEAYRRQSSQSERSGETV
;
A
#
# COMPACT_ATOMS: atom_id res chain seq x y z
N MET A 1 -18.60 -5.31 -38.11
CA MET A 1 -18.00 -5.65 -36.81
C MET A 1 -19.02 -5.31 -35.74
N ASN A 2 -19.61 -6.32 -35.08
CA ASN A 2 -20.84 -6.14 -34.30
C ASN A 2 -20.60 -5.37 -32.99
N THR A 3 -21.52 -4.48 -32.65
CA THR A 3 -21.55 -3.66 -31.42
C THR A 3 -21.46 -4.50 -30.14
N HIS A 4 -21.94 -5.75 -30.16
CA HIS A 4 -21.79 -6.70 -29.05
C HIS A 4 -20.34 -7.12 -28.80
N THR A 5 -19.53 -7.30 -29.84
CA THR A 5 -18.12 -7.70 -29.72
C THR A 5 -17.26 -6.53 -29.24
N GLN A 6 -17.57 -5.30 -29.66
CA GLN A 6 -16.91 -4.08 -29.15
C GLN A 6 -17.23 -3.84 -27.67
N ASN A 7 -18.49 -4.04 -27.25
CA ASN A 7 -18.87 -3.93 -25.85
C ASN A 7 -18.16 -4.98 -24.98
N GLN A 8 -18.03 -6.23 -25.43
CA GLN A 8 -17.31 -7.28 -24.69
C GLN A 8 -15.79 -7.01 -24.58
N MET A 9 -15.15 -6.47 -25.62
CA MET A 9 -13.75 -6.05 -25.54
C MET A 9 -13.54 -4.82 -24.63
N GLN A 10 -14.51 -3.90 -24.56
CA GLN A 10 -14.45 -2.77 -23.65
C GLN A 10 -14.66 -3.17 -22.17
N THR A 11 -15.53 -4.12 -21.87
CA THR A 11 -15.72 -4.61 -20.49
C THR A 11 -14.50 -5.37 -19.98
N SER A 12 -13.88 -6.22 -20.80
CA SER A 12 -12.67 -6.96 -20.41
C SER A 12 -11.46 -6.04 -20.19
N ALA A 13 -11.30 -4.99 -21.01
CA ALA A 13 -10.28 -3.95 -20.82
C ALA A 13 -10.50 -3.10 -19.54
N GLN A 14 -11.69 -3.18 -18.95
CA GLN A 14 -12.08 -2.45 -17.74
C GLN A 14 -12.08 -3.28 -16.46
N SER A 15 -11.93 -4.60 -16.50
CA SER A 15 -11.83 -5.43 -15.29
C SER A 15 -10.38 -5.62 -14.81
N LEU A 16 -10.18 -5.82 -13.50
CA LEU A 16 -8.89 -6.32 -12.99
C LEU A 16 -8.72 -7.79 -13.42
N PRO A 17 -7.48 -8.27 -13.66
CA PRO A 17 -7.20 -9.69 -13.82
C PRO A 17 -7.67 -10.48 -12.59
N THR A 18 -8.12 -11.71 -12.81
CA THR A 18 -8.71 -12.56 -11.75
C THR A 18 -7.81 -12.73 -10.53
N TRP A 19 -6.49 -12.88 -10.72
CA TRP A 19 -5.56 -13.01 -9.59
C TRP A 19 -5.48 -11.74 -8.73
N LEU A 20 -5.55 -10.57 -9.36
CA LEU A 20 -5.48 -9.28 -8.69
C LEU A 20 -6.80 -8.95 -7.99
N ASP A 21 -7.91 -9.39 -8.56
CA ASP A 21 -9.23 -9.32 -7.93
C ASP A 21 -9.32 -10.21 -6.68
N ARG A 22 -8.78 -11.44 -6.76
CA ARG A 22 -8.62 -12.35 -5.61
C ARG A 22 -7.72 -11.76 -4.54
N TYR A 23 -6.54 -11.25 -4.91
CA TYR A 23 -5.65 -10.53 -3.99
C TYR A 23 -6.40 -9.39 -3.31
N THR A 24 -7.07 -8.54 -4.08
CA THR A 24 -7.80 -7.37 -3.55
C THR A 24 -8.84 -7.82 -2.51
N THR A 25 -9.59 -8.87 -2.80
CA THR A 25 -10.62 -9.40 -1.90
C THR A 25 -10.02 -9.98 -0.63
N ILE A 26 -9.02 -10.87 -0.75
CA ILE A 26 -8.36 -11.52 0.40
C ILE A 26 -7.65 -10.47 1.27
N ALA A 27 -6.96 -9.51 0.66
CA ALA A 27 -6.25 -8.44 1.34
C ALA A 27 -7.20 -7.54 2.17
N LEU A 28 -8.40 -7.25 1.67
CA LEU A 28 -9.41 -6.50 2.43
C LEU A 28 -9.92 -7.28 3.65
N TYR A 29 -10.14 -8.60 3.52
CA TYR A 29 -10.44 -9.44 4.69
C TYR A 29 -9.25 -9.48 5.65
N GLY A 30 -8.03 -9.58 5.12
CA GLY A 30 -6.78 -9.51 5.86
C GLY A 30 -6.64 -8.22 6.66
N LEU A 31 -7.05 -7.07 6.11
CA LEU A 31 -7.11 -5.81 6.85
C LEU A 31 -8.04 -5.90 8.06
N GLY A 32 -9.26 -6.42 7.88
CA GLY A 32 -10.22 -6.60 8.97
C GLY A 32 -9.71 -7.55 10.06
N VAL A 33 -9.17 -8.71 9.65
CA VAL A 33 -8.53 -9.67 10.56
C VAL A 33 -7.33 -9.04 11.26
N GLY A 34 -6.48 -8.30 10.54
CA GLY A 34 -5.32 -7.65 11.10
C GLY A 34 -5.69 -6.60 12.14
N THR A 35 -6.75 -5.81 11.89
CA THR A 35 -7.30 -4.89 12.88
C THR A 35 -7.76 -5.62 14.13
N ALA A 36 -8.51 -6.72 13.97
CA ALA A 36 -8.96 -7.53 15.09
C ALA A 36 -7.78 -8.11 15.90
N LEU A 37 -6.72 -8.57 15.23
CA LEU A 37 -5.51 -9.09 15.89
C LEU A 37 -4.73 -8.00 16.64
N CYS A 38 -4.55 -6.81 16.04
CA CYS A 38 -3.92 -5.68 16.71
C CYS A 38 -4.71 -5.25 17.95
N LEU A 39 -6.05 -5.23 17.88
CA LEU A 39 -6.91 -4.94 19.01
C LEU A 39 -6.87 -6.04 20.07
N PHE A 40 -6.82 -7.31 19.65
CA PHE A 40 -6.73 -8.44 20.56
C PHE A 40 -5.45 -8.39 21.43
N ALA A 41 -4.35 -7.88 20.89
CA ALA A 41 -3.11 -7.71 21.63
C ALA A 41 -3.25 -6.81 22.88
N LEU A 42 -4.20 -5.87 22.90
CA LEU A 42 -4.51 -5.03 24.08
C LEU A 42 -5.02 -5.85 25.27
N PHE A 43 -5.72 -6.95 25.01
CA PHE A 43 -6.28 -7.81 26.05
C PHE A 43 -5.23 -8.74 26.65
N THR A 44 -4.20 -9.10 25.89
CA THR A 44 -3.18 -10.05 26.35
C THR A 44 -1.90 -9.39 26.83
N ASN A 45 -1.57 -8.18 26.35
CA ASN A 45 -0.31 -7.53 26.69
C ASN A 45 -0.60 -6.13 27.24
N PRO A 46 0.00 -5.73 28.37
CA PRO A 46 -0.23 -4.41 28.95
C PRO A 46 0.21 -3.30 27.99
N ILE A 47 1.29 -3.52 27.25
CA ILE A 47 1.81 -2.57 26.26
C ILE A 47 2.00 -3.34 24.95
N PRO A 48 0.99 -3.37 24.06
CA PRO A 48 1.10 -4.06 22.78
C PRO A 48 2.10 -3.38 21.85
N ASP A 49 2.05 -2.05 21.77
CA ASP A 49 3.02 -1.26 21.02
C ASP A 49 3.81 -0.36 21.96
N PRO A 50 5.11 -0.64 22.18
CA PRO A 50 5.94 0.19 23.05
C PRO A 50 6.13 1.62 22.55
N SER A 51 5.80 1.92 21.28
CA SER A 51 5.80 3.30 20.77
C SER A 51 4.68 4.12 21.41
N PHE A 52 3.61 3.47 21.89
CA PHE A 52 2.45 4.11 22.51
C PHE A 52 2.15 3.45 23.86
N PRO A 53 3.01 3.62 24.89
CA PRO A 53 2.84 2.94 26.17
C PRO A 53 1.57 3.35 26.92
N TRP A 54 0.98 4.48 26.53
CA TRP A 54 -0.31 4.97 27.04
C TRP A 54 -1.52 4.20 26.49
N ALA A 55 -1.38 3.47 25.38
CA ALA A 55 -2.46 2.70 24.75
C ALA A 55 -2.59 1.32 25.42
N THR A 56 -3.07 1.31 26.67
CA THR A 56 -3.22 0.13 27.50
C THR A 56 -4.65 -0.05 28.01
N LEU A 57 -5.02 -1.29 28.36
CA LEU A 57 -6.28 -1.61 29.01
C LEU A 57 -6.13 -1.78 30.54
N PRO A 58 -7.16 -1.42 31.34
CA PRO A 58 -7.20 -1.72 32.77
C PRO A 58 -6.95 -3.21 33.05
N GLN A 59 -6.31 -3.51 34.18
CA GLN A 59 -6.01 -4.90 34.55
C GLN A 59 -7.25 -5.79 34.66
N SER A 60 -8.39 -5.21 35.04
CA SER A 60 -9.67 -5.93 35.20
C SER A 60 -10.25 -6.50 33.91
N VAL A 61 -9.90 -5.93 32.75
CA VAL A 61 -10.40 -6.40 31.44
C VAL A 61 -9.33 -7.19 30.66
N ARG A 62 -8.12 -7.31 31.20
CA ARG A 62 -7.03 -8.06 30.58
C ARG A 62 -7.17 -9.55 30.87
N LEU A 63 -6.72 -10.36 29.93
CA LEU A 63 -6.67 -11.80 30.07
C LEU A 63 -5.50 -12.21 31.00
N PRO A 64 -5.63 -13.33 31.74
CA PRO A 64 -4.64 -13.75 32.72
C PRO A 64 -3.40 -14.42 32.09
N PHE A 65 -3.09 -14.13 30.83
CA PHE A 65 -1.90 -14.62 30.14
C PHE A 65 -1.33 -13.55 29.23
N THR A 66 -0.01 -13.61 28.99
CA THR A 66 0.72 -12.69 28.11
C THR A 66 1.23 -13.43 26.90
N GLN A 67 0.98 -12.90 25.70
CA GLN A 67 1.49 -13.52 24.48
C GLN A 67 3.01 -13.35 24.36
N PRO A 68 3.69 -14.31 23.71
CA PRO A 68 5.08 -14.12 23.29
C PRO A 68 5.20 -12.92 22.34
N ARG A 69 6.41 -12.38 22.25
CA ARG A 69 6.74 -11.23 21.38
C ARG A 69 7.67 -11.65 20.26
N ILE A 70 7.53 -10.99 19.11
CA ILE A 70 8.52 -10.97 18.04
C ILE A 70 9.16 -9.58 18.10
N GLU A 71 10.42 -9.53 18.53
CA GLU A 71 11.09 -8.26 18.85
C GLU A 71 10.27 -7.48 19.90
N HIS A 72 9.83 -6.27 19.55
CA HIS A 72 9.13 -5.36 20.45
C HIS A 72 7.65 -5.69 20.62
N TRP A 73 7.03 -6.43 19.70
CA TRP A 73 5.57 -6.53 19.59
C TRP A 73 5.04 -7.93 19.88
N PRO A 74 3.84 -8.07 20.49
CA PRO A 74 3.16 -9.36 20.63
C PRO A 74 2.92 -10.02 19.28
N VAL A 75 2.96 -11.35 19.21
CA VAL A 75 2.79 -12.10 17.94
C VAL A 75 1.53 -11.68 17.19
N THR A 76 0.39 -11.52 17.87
CA THR A 76 -0.85 -11.11 17.21
C THR A 76 -0.78 -9.70 16.63
N TYR A 77 -0.14 -8.76 17.34
CA TYR A 77 0.10 -7.41 16.83
C TYR A 77 1.03 -7.42 15.60
N THR A 78 2.12 -8.19 15.66
CA THR A 78 3.04 -8.35 14.52
C THR A 78 2.32 -8.90 13.29
N ILE A 79 1.55 -9.97 13.43
CA ILE A 79 0.79 -10.53 12.30
C ILE A 79 -0.22 -9.50 11.79
N GLY A 80 -0.94 -8.83 12.69
CA GLY A 80 -1.95 -7.85 12.34
C GLY A 80 -1.40 -6.65 11.56
N ILE A 81 -0.26 -6.11 11.98
CA ILE A 81 0.35 -4.95 11.30
C ILE A 81 0.93 -5.33 9.94
N TRP A 82 1.47 -6.53 9.76
CA TRP A 82 1.91 -7.00 8.43
C TRP A 82 0.74 -7.25 7.49
N LEU A 83 -0.40 -7.73 7.99
CA LEU A 83 -1.64 -7.78 7.21
C LEU A 83 -2.08 -6.38 6.76
N TRP A 84 -1.85 -5.34 7.58
CA TRP A 84 -2.07 -3.96 7.15
C TRP A 84 -1.10 -3.55 6.05
N VAL A 85 0.21 -3.77 6.24
CA VAL A 85 1.25 -3.43 5.25
C VAL A 85 0.96 -4.02 3.87
N PHE A 86 0.62 -5.31 3.81
CA PHE A 86 0.29 -5.98 2.55
C PHE A 86 -1.15 -5.74 2.08
N GLY A 87 -2.04 -5.33 2.99
CA GLY A 87 -3.46 -5.13 2.72
C GLY A 87 -3.81 -3.74 2.20
N VAL A 88 -3.14 -2.68 2.68
CA VAL A 88 -3.39 -1.29 2.28
C VAL A 88 -3.31 -1.07 0.76
N PRO A 89 -2.36 -1.64 -0.01
CA PRO A 89 -2.35 -1.48 -1.47
C PRO A 89 -3.68 -1.92 -2.13
N ALA A 90 -4.37 -2.92 -1.57
CA ALA A 90 -5.65 -3.40 -2.07
C ALA A 90 -6.78 -2.37 -1.96
N THR A 91 -6.71 -1.43 -1.03
CA THR A 91 -7.76 -0.40 -0.88
C THR A 91 -7.83 0.51 -2.10
N PHE A 92 -6.70 0.74 -2.78
CA PHE A 92 -6.66 1.54 -4.01
C PHE A 92 -7.32 0.82 -5.19
N PHE A 93 -7.07 -0.49 -5.34
CA PHE A 93 -7.74 -1.31 -6.34
C PHE A 93 -9.25 -1.38 -6.09
N ALA A 94 -9.64 -1.64 -4.84
CA ALA A 94 -11.04 -1.69 -4.43
C ALA A 94 -11.75 -0.34 -4.61
N GLY A 95 -11.08 0.75 -4.23
CA GLY A 95 -11.58 2.10 -4.39
C GLY A 95 -11.81 2.46 -5.85
N TRP A 96 -10.84 2.15 -6.73
CA TRP A 96 -11.03 2.32 -8.16
C TRP A 96 -12.23 1.51 -8.67
N ARG A 97 -12.32 0.22 -8.34
CA ARG A 97 -13.42 -0.67 -8.77
C ARG A 97 -14.79 -0.13 -8.36
N ARG A 98 -14.91 0.38 -7.13
CA ARG A 98 -16.17 0.83 -6.53
C ARG A 98 -16.58 2.24 -6.97
N TYR A 99 -15.63 3.16 -7.12
CA TYR A 99 -15.93 4.60 -7.28
C TYR A 99 -15.66 5.15 -8.68
N ARG A 100 -15.10 4.36 -9.62
CA ARG A 100 -14.79 4.81 -10.98
C ARG A 100 -15.97 5.43 -11.72
N THR A 101 -17.17 4.86 -11.60
CA THR A 101 -18.37 5.34 -12.31
C THR A 101 -19.00 6.53 -11.61
N ARG A 102 -18.97 6.54 -10.27
CA ARG A 102 -19.60 7.60 -9.47
C ARG A 102 -18.84 8.91 -9.53
N TRP A 103 -17.51 8.87 -9.49
CA TRP A 103 -16.66 10.08 -9.30
C TRP A 103 -15.87 10.44 -10.56
N ASN A 104 -16.15 9.79 -11.70
CA ASN A 104 -15.42 9.92 -12.96
C ASN A 104 -13.89 9.97 -12.77
N THR A 105 -13.39 9.20 -11.79
CA THR A 105 -12.01 9.33 -11.34
C THR A 105 -11.10 8.44 -12.17
N SER A 106 -10.00 9.02 -12.67
CA SER A 106 -9.08 8.29 -13.54
C SER A 106 -8.38 7.13 -12.81
N ARG A 107 -8.00 6.07 -13.55
CA ARG A 107 -7.13 4.99 -13.03
C ARG A 107 -5.84 5.55 -12.44
N THR A 108 -5.24 6.54 -13.11
CA THR A 108 -4.01 7.22 -12.66
C THR A 108 -4.19 7.81 -11.25
N THR A 109 -5.35 8.38 -10.96
CA THR A 109 -5.63 8.97 -9.64
C THR A 109 -5.58 7.90 -8.55
N TRP A 110 -6.31 6.80 -8.74
CA TRP A 110 -6.38 5.72 -7.75
C TRP A 110 -5.10 4.91 -7.64
N LEU A 111 -4.45 4.61 -8.76
CA LEU A 111 -3.37 3.64 -8.80
C LEU A 111 -1.97 4.26 -8.72
N VAL A 112 -1.82 5.57 -8.90
CA VAL A 112 -0.51 6.25 -8.87
C VAL A 112 -0.51 7.38 -7.86
N TRP A 113 -1.40 8.35 -8.02
CA TRP A 113 -1.45 9.53 -7.16
C TRP A 113 -1.80 9.21 -5.71
N MET A 114 -2.86 8.45 -5.47
CA MET A 114 -3.29 8.10 -4.12
C MET A 114 -2.21 7.34 -3.34
N PRO A 115 -1.56 6.29 -3.89
CA PRO A 115 -0.40 5.68 -3.26
C PRO A 115 0.74 6.67 -2.97
N ALA A 116 1.06 7.58 -3.89
CA ALA A 116 2.13 8.57 -3.67
C ALA A 116 1.80 9.56 -2.54
N VAL A 117 0.55 10.03 -2.47
CA VAL A 117 0.07 10.90 -1.40
C VAL A 117 0.08 10.16 -0.05
N VAL A 118 -0.39 8.92 -0.01
CA VAL A 118 -0.36 8.08 1.19
C VAL A 118 1.07 7.82 1.63
N MET A 119 2.00 7.54 0.70
CA MET A 119 3.41 7.39 1.00
C MET A 119 3.97 8.65 1.67
N GLY A 120 3.68 9.84 1.11
CA GLY A 120 4.10 11.11 1.68
C GLY A 120 3.54 11.31 3.09
N GLY A 121 2.23 11.11 3.28
CA GLY A 121 1.57 11.25 4.58
C GLY A 121 2.13 10.31 5.66
N VAL A 122 2.31 9.04 5.32
CA VAL A 122 2.94 8.05 6.21
C VAL A 122 4.38 8.45 6.53
N THR A 123 5.16 8.87 5.52
CA THR A 123 6.55 9.30 5.70
C THR A 123 6.65 10.48 6.66
N THR A 124 5.76 11.46 6.52
CA THR A 124 5.64 12.62 7.41
C THR A 124 5.22 12.19 8.81
N TYR A 125 4.22 11.33 8.92
CA TYR A 125 3.78 10.80 10.19
C TYR A 125 4.91 10.09 10.94
N CYS A 126 5.62 9.18 10.27
CA CYS A 126 6.75 8.46 10.84
C CYS A 126 7.93 9.37 11.23
N ARG A 127 8.14 10.48 10.54
CA ARG A 127 9.24 11.41 10.83
C ARG A 127 9.00 12.23 12.10
N PHE A 128 7.78 12.75 12.25
CA PHE A 128 7.50 13.78 13.26
C PHE A 128 6.72 13.26 14.46
N PHE A 129 5.90 12.24 14.28
CA PHE A 129 4.93 11.82 15.29
C PHE A 129 5.19 10.41 15.84
N TRP A 130 5.89 9.54 15.09
CA TRP A 130 6.11 8.17 15.53
C TRP A 130 7.27 8.06 16.54
N PRO A 131 7.02 7.63 17.78
CA PRO A 131 8.09 7.41 18.76
C PRO A 131 8.97 6.23 18.34
N LYS A 132 10.27 6.49 18.19
CA LYS A 132 11.24 5.48 17.76
C LYS A 132 11.58 4.56 18.92
N LEU A 133 11.56 3.25 18.65
CA LEU A 133 11.91 2.22 19.63
C LEU A 133 13.42 2.02 19.65
N TYR A 134 14.02 1.75 20.80
CA TYR A 134 15.43 1.39 20.86
C TYR A 134 15.61 0.02 21.55
N PRO A 135 16.39 -0.91 20.98
CA PRO A 135 17.10 -0.80 19.69
C PRO A 135 16.15 -0.83 18.48
N ALA A 136 16.65 -0.38 17.32
CA ALA A 136 15.92 -0.48 16.06
C ALA A 136 15.62 -1.95 15.72
N SER A 137 14.51 -2.19 15.02
CA SER A 137 14.04 -3.55 14.71
C SER A 137 13.96 -3.77 13.22
N TRP A 138 14.49 -4.91 12.76
CA TRP A 138 14.32 -5.36 11.37
C TRP A 138 12.85 -5.62 11.04
N ASN A 139 12.03 -5.94 12.05
CA ASN A 139 10.60 -6.22 11.92
C ASN A 139 9.74 -4.94 12.03
N ALA A 140 10.35 -3.76 11.95
CA ALA A 140 9.60 -2.51 12.06
C ALA A 140 8.64 -2.35 10.85
N PRO A 141 7.32 -2.27 11.08
CA PRO A 141 6.34 -2.26 10.01
C PRO A 141 6.43 -0.96 9.21
N SER A 142 6.34 -1.09 7.89
CA SER A 142 6.34 0.08 7.01
C SER A 142 5.67 -0.24 5.68
N TYR A 143 5.09 0.77 5.05
CA TYR A 143 4.34 0.59 3.81
C TYR A 143 5.22 0.58 2.56
N THR A 144 6.51 0.92 2.66
CA THR A 144 7.45 0.89 1.54
C THR A 144 8.83 0.41 1.97
N PHE A 145 9.63 -0.16 1.07
CA PHE A 145 11.01 -0.58 1.35
C PHE A 145 11.90 0.58 1.84
N VAL A 146 11.75 1.78 1.26
CA VAL A 146 12.51 2.96 1.72
C VAL A 146 12.05 3.44 3.11
N CYS A 147 10.75 3.36 3.41
CA CYS A 147 10.26 3.62 4.76
C CYS A 147 10.75 2.55 5.75
N TRP A 148 10.83 1.29 5.33
CA TRP A 148 11.37 0.19 6.13
C TRP A 148 12.81 0.49 6.54
N GLY A 149 13.66 0.92 5.60
CA GLY A 149 15.04 1.32 5.89
C GLY A 149 15.13 2.38 6.99
N TYR A 150 14.20 3.35 7.00
CA TYR A 150 14.13 4.33 8.09
C TYR A 150 13.68 3.70 9.41
N CYS A 151 12.64 2.87 9.38
CA CYS A 151 12.10 2.24 10.58
C CYS A 151 13.05 1.19 11.20
N SER A 152 13.93 0.57 10.41
CA SER A 152 14.88 -0.46 10.84
C SER A 152 16.26 0.06 11.24
N SER A 153 16.60 1.31 10.87
CA SER A 153 17.91 1.93 11.20
C SER A 153 17.82 3.28 11.92
N TYR A 154 16.68 3.97 11.80
CA TYR A 154 16.47 5.37 12.18
C TYR A 154 17.37 6.42 11.50
N ASP A 155 18.11 6.03 10.46
CA ASP A 155 18.95 6.94 9.68
C ASP A 155 18.07 7.90 8.85
N PRO A 156 18.16 9.23 9.08
CA PRO A 156 17.43 10.24 8.32
C PRO A 156 17.57 10.14 6.79
N LEU A 157 18.64 9.56 6.26
CA LEU A 157 18.84 9.34 4.83
C LEU A 157 17.66 8.59 4.21
N TRP A 158 17.20 7.50 4.84
CA TRP A 158 16.07 6.71 4.35
C TRP A 158 14.76 7.48 4.34
N ASN A 159 14.53 8.31 5.35
CA ASN A 159 13.33 9.16 5.41
C ASN A 159 13.35 10.24 4.32
N ASN A 160 14.50 10.86 4.06
CA ASN A 160 14.67 11.82 2.97
C ASN A 160 14.45 11.13 1.61
N LEU A 161 14.97 9.92 1.41
CA LEU A 161 14.73 9.12 0.21
C LEU A 161 13.24 8.79 0.05
N ALA A 162 12.53 8.47 1.13
CA ALA A 162 11.10 8.23 1.08
C ALA A 162 10.31 9.47 0.59
N TYR A 163 10.69 10.69 1.02
CA TYR A 163 10.12 11.92 0.47
C TYR A 163 10.42 12.10 -1.01
N VAL A 164 11.66 11.80 -1.45
CA VAL A 164 12.04 11.86 -2.87
C VAL A 164 11.18 10.89 -3.68
N VAL A 165 10.98 9.66 -3.22
CA VAL A 165 10.13 8.67 -3.90
C VAL A 165 8.66 9.11 -3.92
N ALA A 166 8.15 9.71 -2.83
CA ALA A 166 6.79 10.22 -2.78
C ALA A 166 6.58 11.39 -3.77
N LEU A 167 7.50 12.36 -3.80
CA LEU A 167 7.50 13.49 -4.75
C LEU A 167 7.62 13.00 -6.19
N PHE A 168 8.47 12.01 -6.42
CA PHE A 168 8.58 11.33 -7.70
C PHE A 168 7.24 10.69 -8.09
N GLY A 169 6.59 9.96 -7.20
CA GLY A 169 5.24 9.42 -7.41
C GLY A 169 4.21 10.49 -7.81
N VAL A 170 4.17 11.61 -7.11
CA VAL A 170 3.33 12.77 -7.46
C VAL A 170 3.65 13.29 -8.87
N PHE A 171 4.93 13.51 -9.17
CA PHE A 171 5.38 13.97 -10.48
C PHE A 171 5.00 12.99 -11.61
N THR A 172 5.20 11.69 -11.40
CA THR A 172 4.79 10.66 -12.38
C THR A 172 3.28 10.65 -12.59
N GLY A 173 2.49 10.87 -11.52
CA GLY A 173 1.06 11.06 -11.61
C GLY A 173 0.66 12.26 -12.47
N ILE A 174 1.35 13.39 -12.37
CA ILE A 174 1.13 14.58 -13.22
C ILE A 174 1.42 14.24 -14.69
N LEU A 175 2.57 13.61 -14.97
CA LEU A 175 2.94 13.22 -16.33
C LEU A 175 1.94 12.23 -16.96
N ALA A 176 1.49 11.28 -16.15
CA ALA A 176 0.50 10.27 -16.54
C ALA A 176 -0.87 10.89 -16.83
N TYR A 177 -1.26 11.95 -16.10
CA TYR A 177 -2.48 12.72 -16.37
C TYR A 177 -2.36 13.53 -17.68
N LYS A 178 -1.19 14.13 -17.94
CA LYS A 178 -0.87 14.85 -19.18
C LYS A 178 -0.68 13.94 -20.41
N LYS A 179 -0.92 12.62 -20.28
CA LYS A 179 -0.81 11.61 -21.35
C LYS A 179 0.53 11.65 -22.11
N ARG A 180 1.63 11.95 -21.42
CA ARG A 180 2.97 12.00 -22.06
C ARG A 180 3.43 10.60 -22.48
N LEU A 181 4.10 10.54 -23.63
CA LEU A 181 4.80 9.34 -24.13
C LEU A 181 5.76 8.82 -23.06
N ARG A 182 5.86 7.48 -22.92
CA ARG A 182 6.75 6.79 -21.98
C ARG A 182 6.43 6.97 -20.48
N SER A 183 5.25 7.48 -20.13
CA SER A 183 4.83 7.59 -18.72
C SER A 183 4.80 6.24 -17.98
N GLN A 184 4.65 5.12 -18.68
CA GLN A 184 4.65 3.78 -18.08
C GLN A 184 5.95 3.43 -17.36
N TYR A 185 7.12 3.84 -17.87
CA TYR A 185 8.40 3.52 -17.22
C TYR A 185 8.55 4.27 -15.91
N TRP A 186 8.15 5.54 -15.89
CA TRP A 186 8.16 6.37 -14.68
C TRP A 186 7.19 5.83 -13.62
N ILE A 187 5.97 5.45 -14.02
CA ILE A 187 5.00 4.80 -13.12
C ILE A 187 5.56 3.48 -12.57
N GLY A 188 6.20 2.67 -13.42
CA GLY A 188 6.80 1.39 -13.03
C GLY A 188 7.94 1.58 -12.02
N ALA A 189 8.83 2.54 -12.28
CA ALA A 189 9.91 2.89 -11.36
C ALA A 189 9.37 3.32 -9.99
N PHE A 190 8.33 4.17 -9.96
CA PHE A 190 7.68 4.55 -8.71
C PHE A 190 7.06 3.33 -8.01
N GLY A 191 6.36 2.48 -8.77
CA GLY A 191 5.73 1.27 -8.26
C GLY A 191 6.72 0.33 -7.56
N VAL A 192 7.90 0.12 -8.16
CA VAL A 192 8.98 -0.70 -7.58
C VAL A 192 9.56 -0.04 -6.32
N LEU A 193 9.91 1.24 -6.39
CA LEU A 193 10.53 1.96 -5.27
C LEU A 193 9.60 2.09 -4.05
N ALA A 194 8.29 2.07 -4.28
CA ALA A 194 7.28 2.19 -3.24
C ALA A 194 6.68 0.84 -2.82
N LEU A 195 7.23 -0.32 -3.23
CA LEU A 195 6.68 -1.62 -2.80
C LEU A 195 6.73 -1.78 -1.27
N PRO A 196 5.68 -2.37 -0.64
CA PRO A 196 4.46 -2.92 -1.27
C PRO A 196 3.38 -1.90 -1.64
N LEU A 197 3.36 -0.69 -1.06
CA LEU A 197 2.36 0.35 -1.35
C LEU A 197 2.23 0.71 -2.83
N GLY A 198 3.33 0.62 -3.58
CA GLY A 198 3.43 0.91 -5.01
C GLY A 198 2.86 -0.17 -5.94
N LEU A 199 2.36 -1.30 -5.42
CA LEU A 199 1.77 -2.38 -6.22
C LEU A 199 0.69 -1.90 -7.22
N PRO A 200 -0.22 -0.97 -6.87
CA PRO A 200 -1.19 -0.41 -7.82
C PRO A 200 -0.54 0.32 -9.00
N ALA A 201 0.53 1.07 -8.73
CA ALA A 201 1.25 1.80 -9.76
C ALA A 201 1.99 0.83 -10.68
N LEU A 202 2.64 -0.20 -10.11
CA LEU A 202 3.33 -1.22 -10.88
C LEU A 202 2.38 -1.95 -11.84
N TYR A 203 1.17 -2.30 -11.38
CA TYR A 203 0.14 -2.88 -12.23
C TYR A 203 -0.30 -1.91 -13.36
N GLU A 204 -0.52 -0.63 -13.05
CA GLU A 204 -0.91 0.35 -14.06
C GLU A 204 0.19 0.57 -15.12
N ALA A 205 1.47 0.49 -14.74
CA ALA A 205 2.59 0.53 -15.67
C ALA A 205 2.60 -0.68 -16.61
N TYR A 206 2.48 -1.89 -16.05
CA TYR A 206 2.40 -3.14 -16.83
C TYR A 206 1.26 -3.10 -17.84
N ARG A 207 0.07 -2.69 -17.41
CA ARG A 207 -1.12 -2.57 -18.27
C ARG A 207 -0.93 -1.56 -19.41
N ARG A 208 -0.27 -0.42 -19.16
CA ARG A 208 0.04 0.56 -20.22
C ARG A 208 1.02 0.02 -21.23
N GLN A 209 2.00 -0.77 -20.78
CA GLN A 209 2.98 -1.40 -21.65
C GLN A 209 2.34 -2.44 -22.57
N SER A 210 1.47 -3.31 -22.05
CA SER A 210 0.77 -4.30 -22.88
C SER A 210 -0.11 -3.64 -23.96
N SER A 211 -0.90 -2.63 -23.59
CA SER A 211 -1.73 -1.88 -24.55
C SER A 211 -0.94 -1.03 -25.56
N GLN A 212 0.35 -0.77 -25.31
CA GLN A 212 1.22 -0.12 -26.29
C GLN A 212 1.83 -1.15 -27.25
N SER A 213 2.23 -2.31 -26.73
CA SER A 213 2.77 -3.42 -27.53
C SER A 213 1.76 -3.93 -28.56
N GLU A 214 0.48 -4.07 -28.17
CA GLU A 214 -0.61 -4.47 -29.08
C GLU A 214 -0.77 -3.46 -30.23
N ARG A 215 -0.73 -2.15 -29.93
CA ARG A 215 -0.87 -1.09 -30.95
C ARG A 215 0.30 -1.01 -31.93
N SER A 216 1.50 -1.36 -31.51
CA SER A 216 2.66 -1.44 -32.42
C SER A 216 2.70 -2.72 -33.25
N GLY A 217 1.98 -3.77 -32.83
CA GLY A 217 1.89 -5.04 -33.54
C GLY A 217 0.86 -5.06 -34.68
N GLU A 218 -0.12 -4.15 -34.68
CA GLU A 218 -1.11 -4.00 -35.76
C GLU A 218 -0.60 -3.19 -36.97
N THR A 219 0.65 -2.72 -36.96
CA THR A 219 1.27 -1.94 -38.05
C THR A 219 2.20 -2.75 -38.98
N VAL A 220 1.98 -4.07 -39.13
CA VAL A 220 2.69 -4.91 -40.11
C VAL A 220 1.69 -5.60 -41.03
#